data_AF-A0A3B0T0G1-F1
#
_entry.id   AF-A0A3B0T0G1-F1
#
_cell.length_a   1.000
_cell.length_b   1.000
_cell.length_c   1.000
_cell.angle_alpha   90.00
_cell.angle_beta   90.00
_cell.angle_gamma   90.00
#
_symmetry.space_group_name_H-M   'P 1'
#
loop_
_entity.id
_entity.type
_entity.pdbx_description
1 polymer ?
#
loop_
_entity_poly.entity_id
_entity_poly.type
_entity_poly.pdbx_seq_one_letter_code
_entity_poly.pdbx_strand_id
1 'polypeptide(L)' 'LMGNGVNNYTTAVELRSETLFVSLSSSVLREELSHGKSKIIVMLNEELGKELVKKLVLR' A
#
# COMPACT_ATOMS: atom_id res chain seq x y z
N LEU A 1 -8.99 -5.78 -5.62
CA LEU A 1 -9.52 -4.41 -5.31
C LEU A 1 -9.21 -4.02 -3.86
N MET A 2 -8.16 -3.19 -3.66
CA MET A 2 -7.92 -2.48 -2.40
C MET A 2 -9.23 -1.82 -1.95
N GLY A 3 -9.81 -2.31 -0.86
CA GLY A 3 -11.16 -1.92 -0.43
C GLY A 3 -11.32 -0.39 -0.39
N ASN A 4 -12.48 0.09 -0.83
CA ASN A 4 -12.85 1.51 -0.96
C ASN A 4 -12.39 2.42 0.20
N GLY A 5 -12.22 1.86 1.41
CA GLY A 5 -11.68 2.58 2.56
C GLY A 5 -10.28 3.14 2.37
N VAL A 6 -9.33 2.44 1.74
CA VAL A 6 -7.93 2.93 1.64
C VAL A 6 -7.77 3.97 0.53
N ASN A 7 -8.44 3.78 -0.60
CA ASN A 7 -8.38 4.71 -1.74
C ASN A 7 -8.89 6.11 -1.37
N ASN A 8 -9.92 6.20 -0.52
CA ASN A 8 -10.47 7.49 -0.10
C ASN A 8 -9.50 8.37 0.70
N TYR A 9 -8.49 7.76 1.33
CA TYR A 9 -7.46 8.49 2.09
C TYR A 9 -6.09 8.43 1.43
N THR A 10 -5.99 7.84 0.23
CA THR A 10 -4.75 7.76 -0.54
C THR A 10 -4.59 9.01 -1.37
N THR A 11 -3.62 9.84 -1.00
CA THR A 11 -3.31 11.10 -1.69
C THR A 11 -2.38 10.86 -2.88
N ALA A 12 -1.46 9.89 -2.79
CA ALA A 12 -0.55 9.56 -3.87
C ALA A 12 -0.04 8.12 -3.75
N VAL A 13 0.19 7.48 -4.90
CA VAL A 13 0.84 6.16 -4.99
C VAL A 13 1.98 6.25 -6.00
N GLU A 14 3.20 5.96 -5.55
CA GLU A 14 4.39 5.93 -6.41
C GLU A 14 5.11 4.60 -6.23
N LEU A 15 5.31 3.84 -7.31
CA LEU A 15 6.21 2.69 -7.31
C LEU A 15 7.60 3.14 -7.77
N ARG A 16 8.60 3.04 -6.89
CA ARG A 16 10.00 3.32 -7.22
C ARG A 16 10.81 2.05 -7.04
N SER A 17 11.32 1.52 -8.16
CA SER A 17 11.99 0.22 -8.22
C SER A 17 11.09 -0.89 -7.64
N GLU A 18 11.39 -1.35 -6.42
CA GLU A 18 10.64 -2.41 -5.73
C GLU A 18 9.91 -1.89 -4.47
N THR A 19 9.90 -0.57 -4.26
CA THR A 19 9.26 0.07 -3.10
C THR A 19 8.04 0.86 -3.53
N LEU A 20 6.87 0.48 -3.00
CA LEU A 20 5.63 1.21 -3.18
C LEU A 20 5.49 2.25 -2.07
N PHE A 21 5.43 3.50 -2.47
CA PHE A 21 5.20 4.63 -1.59
C PHE A 21 3.74 5.04 -1.68
N VAL A 22 3.03 4.97 -0.57
CA VAL A 22 1.63 5.40 -0.47
C VAL A 22 1.57 6.58 0.48
N SER A 23 1.07 7.70 0.00
CA SER A 23 0.84 8.90 0.81
C SER A 23 -0.60 8.89 1.27
N LEU A 24 -0.83 8.94 2.59
CA LEU A 24 -2.15 8.88 3.20
C LEU A 24 -2.45 10.16 3.96
N SER A 25 -3.61 10.77 3.71
CA SER A 25 -4.04 11.97 4.44
C SER A 25 -4.39 11.68 5.91
N SER A 26 -4.84 10.46 6.22
CA SER A 26 -5.21 10.03 7.57
C SER A 26 -4.04 9.35 8.28
N SER A 27 -3.69 9.85 9.46
CA SER A 27 -2.70 9.24 10.36
C SER A 27 -3.21 7.93 10.98
N VAL A 28 -4.51 7.83 11.26
CA VAL A 28 -5.13 6.63 11.86
C VAL A 28 -5.10 5.46 10.89
N LEU A 29 -5.52 5.68 9.63
CA LEU A 29 -5.46 4.62 8.61
C LEU A 29 -4.02 4.18 8.35
N ARG A 30 -3.07 5.11 8.40
CA ARG A 30 -1.65 4.80 8.21
C ARG A 30 -1.14 3.82 9.27
N GLU A 31 -1.57 3.99 10.52
CA GLU A 31 -1.21 3.09 11.61
C GLU A 31 -1.84 1.70 11.40
N GLU A 32 -3.14 1.64 11.12
CA GLU A 32 -3.83 0.36 10.86
C GLU A 32 -3.22 -0.39 9.67
N LEU A 33 -2.93 0.32 8.58
CA LEU A 33 -2.29 -0.23 7.39
C LEU A 33 -0.82 -0.60 7.65
N SER A 34 -0.13 0.06 8.57
CA SER A 34 1.24 -0.30 8.99
C SER A 34 1.26 -1.69 9.64
N HIS A 35 0.21 -2.07 10.38
CA HIS A 35 0.05 -3.42 10.91
C HIS A 35 -0.28 -4.45 9.81
N GLY A 36 -1.00 -4.03 8.76
CA GLY A 36 -1.41 -4.87 7.63
C GLY A 36 -0.46 -4.88 6.41
N LYS A 37 0.64 -4.11 6.43
CA LYS A 37 1.49 -3.83 5.25
C LYS A 37 2.01 -5.07 4.53
N SER A 38 2.38 -6.12 5.26
CA SER A 38 2.86 -7.37 4.65
C SER A 38 1.77 -8.06 3.85
N LYS A 39 0.53 -8.07 4.35
CA LYS A 39 -0.62 -8.66 3.65
C LYS A 39 -0.97 -7.86 2.39
N ILE A 40 -0.88 -6.53 2.46
CA ILE A 40 -1.09 -5.62 1.32
C ILE A 40 -0.08 -5.90 0.20
N ILE A 41 1.20 -6.07 0.56
CA ILE A 41 2.26 -6.41 -0.41
C ILE A 41 1.96 -7.74 -1.10
N VAL A 42 1.61 -8.78 -0.33
CA VAL A 42 1.27 -10.10 -0.88
C VAL A 42 0.08 -10.00 -1.83
N MET A 43 -1.03 -9.38 -1.39
CA MET A 43 -2.23 -9.24 -2.22
C MET A 43 -1.96 -8.43 -3.50
N LEU A 44 -1.10 -7.41 -3.46
CA LEU A 44 -0.68 -6.66 -4.65
C LEU A 44 0.09 -7.52 -5.64
N ASN A 45 1.09 -8.26 -5.15
CA ASN A 45 1.91 -9.11 -6.00
C ASN A 45 1.11 -10.28 -6.57
N GLU A 46 0.16 -10.83 -5.80
CA GLU A 46 -0.79 -11.85 -6.26
C GLU A 46 -1.70 -11.32 -7.37
N GLU A 47 -2.31 -10.14 -7.20
CA GLU A 47 -3.15 -9.52 -8.24
C GLU A 47 -2.35 -9.17 -9.51
N LEU A 48 -1.06 -8.83 -9.35
CA LEU A 48 -0.17 -8.52 -10.47
C LEU A 48 0.44 -9.78 -11.11
N GLY A 49 0.33 -10.95 -10.48
CA GLY A 49 0.93 -12.21 -10.92
C GLY A 49 2.47 -12.22 -10.88
N LYS A 50 3.09 -11.26 -10.19
CA LYS A 50 4.55 -11.13 -10.05
C LYS A 50 4.94 -10.33 -8.80
N GLU A 51 6.05 -10.72 -8.17
CA GLU A 51 6.63 -9.99 -7.03
C GLU A 51 7.32 -8.70 -7.48
N LEU A 52 6.54 -7.64 -7.67
CA LEU A 52 7.03 -6.30 -8.00
C LEU A 52 7.24 -5.43 -6.76
N VAL A 53 6.37 -5.57 -5.77
CA VAL A 53 6.41 -4.77 -4.55
C VAL A 53 7.09 -5.59 -3.47
N LYS A 54 8.28 -5.18 -3.03
CA LYS A 54 8.98 -5.81 -1.88
C LYS A 54 8.83 -5.02 -0.60
N LYS A 55 8.58 -3.71 -0.72
CA LYS A 55 8.50 -2.81 0.43
C LYS A 55 7.35 -1.83 0.25
N LEU A 56 6.60 -1.62 1.31
CA LEU A 56 5.56 -0.61 1.39
C LEU A 56 6.02 0.49 2.36
N VAL A 57 6.01 1.73 1.90
CA VAL A 57 6.30 2.91 2.73
C VAL A 57 5.04 3.76 2.77
N LEU A 58 4.51 3.93 3.98
CA LEU A 58 3.34 4.78 4.23
C LEU A 58 3.81 6.14 4.76
N ARG A 59 3.45 7.23 4.08
CA ARG A 59 3.87 8.61 4.41
C ARG A 59 2.73 9.60 4.37
#